data_AF-A0AB35ILB2-F1
#
_entry.id   AF-A0AB35ILB2-F1
#
_cell.length_a   1.000
_cell.length_b   1.000
_cell.length_c   1.000
_cell.angle_alpha   90.00
_cell.angle_beta   90.00
_cell.angle_gamma   90.00
#
_symmetry.space_group_name_H-M   'P 1'
#
loop_
_entity.id
_entity.type
_entity.pdbx_description
1 polymer ?
#
loop_
_entity_poly.entity_id
_entity_poly.type
_entity_poly.pdbx_seq_one_letter_code
_entity_poly.pdbx_strand_id
1 'polypeptide(L)'
;MIKDERYSGVLLYKGKKYTNIVPPIVTKSIQNKAIDSLKVGRSRKNYRYIYDNIIYCANCNKVMTGTSGKGRNKIYYYYQCKECNGKISQEQINEVISTKKYRMIKDGQKAEIKEIDKKRYSLNRRIKNLRERYLYKKITEREFCSLIIPLEDELDCLNLKRKVLIKMDNDIDFLSLSVREKKSYIHSRIRKITVDTVNKAVKNIVYKDIGN
;
A
#
# COMPACT_ATOMS: atom_id res chain seq x y z
N MET A 1 -20.13 -14.13 3.81
CA MET A 1 -21.01 -13.51 2.79
C MET A 1 -20.31 -13.46 1.42
N ILE A 2 -19.40 -12.53 1.10
CA ILE A 2 -18.82 -12.35 -0.26
C ILE A 2 -18.12 -13.59 -0.87
N LYS A 3 -17.67 -14.56 -0.06
CA LYS A 3 -17.03 -15.80 -0.54
C LYS A 3 -17.98 -16.84 -1.12
N ASP A 4 -19.30 -16.65 -0.99
CA ASP A 4 -20.30 -17.62 -1.42
C ASP A 4 -20.41 -17.67 -2.95
N GLU A 5 -20.06 -18.80 -3.57
CA GLU A 5 -20.01 -18.90 -5.03
C GLU A 5 -21.37 -18.75 -5.72
N ARG A 6 -22.47 -18.81 -4.97
CA ARG A 6 -23.82 -18.55 -5.48
C ARG A 6 -23.97 -17.15 -6.06
N TYR A 7 -23.22 -16.17 -5.55
CA TYR A 7 -23.23 -14.80 -6.10
C TYR A 7 -22.74 -14.73 -7.56
N SER A 8 -21.89 -15.68 -7.98
CA SER A 8 -21.46 -15.85 -9.37
C SER A 8 -22.23 -16.94 -10.12
N GLY A 9 -23.37 -17.38 -9.58
CA GLY A 9 -24.24 -18.38 -10.19
C GLY A 9 -23.77 -19.82 -10.02
N VAL A 10 -22.77 -20.09 -9.19
CA VAL A 10 -22.24 -21.44 -8.97
C VAL A 10 -22.83 -22.03 -7.69
N LEU A 11 -23.60 -23.10 -7.83
CA LEU A 11 -24.12 -23.90 -6.72
C LEU A 11 -23.33 -25.20 -6.62
N LEU A 12 -22.82 -25.49 -5.41
CA LEU A 12 -22.21 -26.77 -5.06
C LEU A 12 -23.23 -27.63 -4.31
N TYR A 13 -23.61 -28.77 -4.87
CA TYR A 13 -24.50 -29.73 -4.22
C TYR A 13 -24.01 -31.16 -4.44
N LYS A 14 -23.81 -31.91 -3.35
CA LYS A 14 -23.25 -33.28 -3.34
C LYS A 14 -21.96 -33.41 -4.18
N GLY A 15 -21.06 -32.42 -4.05
CA GLY A 15 -19.77 -32.38 -4.77
C GLY A 15 -19.86 -32.03 -6.26
N LYS A 16 -21.05 -31.86 -6.83
CA LYS A 16 -21.26 -31.42 -8.21
C LYS A 16 -21.48 -29.91 -8.29
N LYS A 17 -20.91 -29.28 -9.33
CA LYS A 17 -21.05 -27.85 -9.63
C LYS A 17 -22.16 -27.63 -10.64
N TYR A 18 -23.07 -26.71 -10.34
CA TYR A 18 -24.16 -26.31 -11.21
C TYR A 18 -24.09 -24.80 -11.45
N THR A 19 -24.12 -24.38 -12.71
CA THR A 19 -23.96 -22.97 -13.12
C THR A 19 -25.25 -22.30 -13.58
N ASN A 20 -26.31 -23.09 -13.80
CA ASN A 20 -27.55 -22.62 -14.45
C ASN A 20 -28.77 -22.66 -13.51
N ILE A 21 -28.59 -22.97 -12.23
CA ILE A 21 -29.69 -23.08 -11.25
C ILE A 21 -29.93 -21.74 -10.56
N VAL A 22 -28.87 -21.00 -10.26
CA VAL A 22 -28.93 -19.72 -9.56
C VAL A 22 -28.48 -18.63 -10.52
N PRO A 23 -29.30 -17.61 -10.80
CA PRO A 23 -28.90 -16.51 -11.68
C PRO A 23 -27.73 -15.74 -11.03
N PRO A 24 -26.65 -15.46 -11.79
CA PRO A 24 -25.51 -14.74 -11.26
C PRO A 24 -25.88 -13.28 -10.98
N ILE A 25 -25.61 -12.82 -9.75
CA ILE A 25 -25.79 -11.41 -9.37
C ILE A 25 -24.56 -10.59 -9.77
N VAL A 26 -23.37 -11.20 -9.73
CA VAL A 26 -22.10 -10.61 -10.17
C VAL A 26 -21.30 -11.60 -10.99
N THR A 27 -20.42 -11.11 -11.86
CA THR A 27 -19.50 -12.01 -12.57
C THR A 27 -18.47 -12.61 -11.60
N LYS A 28 -17.98 -13.82 -11.91
CA LYS A 28 -16.94 -14.48 -11.11
C LYS A 28 -15.67 -13.62 -10.96
N SER A 29 -15.32 -12.87 -12.00
CA SER A 29 -14.19 -11.94 -11.99
C SER A 29 -14.36 -10.83 -10.94
N ILE A 30 -15.56 -10.21 -10.88
CA ILE A 30 -15.87 -9.17 -9.88
C ILE A 30 -15.86 -9.76 -8.47
N GLN A 31 -16.44 -10.95 -8.30
CA GLN A 31 -16.44 -11.63 -7.00
C GLN A 31 -15.03 -11.96 -6.53
N ASN A 32 -14.17 -12.47 -7.41
CA ASN A 32 -12.78 -12.79 -7.07
C ASN A 32 -12.01 -11.52 -6.66
N LYS A 33 -12.18 -10.41 -7.38
CA LYS A 33 -11.59 -9.11 -6.99
C LYS A 33 -12.06 -8.65 -5.60
N ALA A 34 -13.33 -8.86 -5.27
CA ALA A 34 -13.87 -8.54 -3.95
C ALA A 34 -13.35 -9.49 -2.84
N ILE A 35 -13.14 -10.77 -3.16
CA ILE A 35 -12.50 -11.72 -2.24
C ILE A 35 -11.04 -11.34 -2.01
N ASP A 36 -10.32 -10.96 -3.06
CA ASP A 36 -8.91 -10.56 -2.96
C ASP A 36 -8.74 -9.25 -2.19
N SER A 37 -9.64 -8.28 -2.37
CA SER A 37 -9.64 -7.06 -1.56
C SER A 37 -9.93 -7.33 -0.08
N LEU A 38 -10.69 -8.38 0.25
CA LEU A 38 -10.89 -8.85 1.61
C LEU A 38 -9.67 -9.61 2.18
N LYS A 39 -8.91 -10.33 1.37
CA LYS A 39 -7.65 -11.00 1.78
C LYS A 39 -6.59 -10.00 2.22
N VAL A 40 -6.58 -8.79 1.63
CA VAL A 40 -5.71 -7.69 2.06
C VAL A 40 -6.05 -7.20 3.49
N GLY A 41 -7.20 -7.61 4.03
CA GLY A 41 -7.50 -7.61 5.45
C GLY A 41 -7.83 -6.23 6.02
N ARG A 42 -8.83 -6.19 6.90
CA ARG A 42 -9.10 -5.10 7.85
C ARG A 42 -7.99 -4.97 8.91
N SER A 43 -6.73 -5.24 8.59
CA SER A 43 -5.66 -4.73 9.43
C SER A 43 -5.74 -3.22 9.24
N ARG A 44 -6.14 -2.47 10.27
CA ARG A 44 -5.89 -1.02 10.31
C ARG A 44 -4.49 -0.84 9.75
N LYS A 45 -4.33 -0.17 8.61
CA LYS A 45 -3.03 -0.03 7.93
C LYS A 45 -2.08 0.47 9.01
N ASN A 46 -1.20 -0.40 9.49
CA ASN A 46 -0.33 -0.04 10.59
C ASN A 46 0.78 0.79 9.97
N TYR A 47 0.52 2.10 9.86
CA TYR A 47 1.46 3.02 9.25
C TYR A 47 2.73 3.17 10.08
N ARG A 48 2.76 2.66 11.31
CA ARG A 48 3.90 2.79 12.24
C ARG A 48 5.11 1.96 11.80
N TYR A 49 4.88 0.80 11.20
CA TYR A 49 5.93 -0.05 10.66
C TYR A 49 6.15 0.25 9.17
N ILE A 50 7.23 0.94 8.86
CA ILE A 50 7.55 1.45 7.51
C ILE A 50 7.85 0.32 6.52
N TYR A 51 8.40 -0.80 7.01
CA TYR A 51 9.03 -1.84 6.20
C TYR A 51 8.32 -3.20 6.29
N ASP A 52 7.05 -3.21 6.70
CA ASP A 52 6.23 -4.43 6.75
C ASP A 52 6.24 -5.16 5.40
N ASN A 53 6.28 -6.49 5.42
CA ASN A 53 6.21 -7.35 4.22
C ASN A 53 7.37 -7.22 3.21
N ILE A 54 8.36 -6.35 3.45
CA ILE A 54 9.51 -6.17 2.55
C ILE A 54 10.86 -6.41 3.24
N ILE A 55 10.90 -6.60 4.56
CA ILE A 55 12.11 -6.96 5.32
C ILE A 55 12.25 -8.49 5.43
N TYR A 56 13.45 -8.98 5.15
CA TYR A 56 13.82 -10.39 5.17
C TYR A 56 15.09 -10.59 6.00
N CYS A 57 15.11 -11.67 6.78
CA CYS A 57 16.30 -12.07 7.52
C CYS A 57 17.37 -12.64 6.56
N ALA A 58 18.62 -12.20 6.68
CA ALA A 58 19.72 -12.72 5.88
C ALA A 58 20.03 -14.21 6.13
N ASN A 59 19.74 -14.71 7.34
CA ASN A 59 20.10 -16.06 7.75
C ASN A 59 19.07 -17.11 7.27
N CYS A 60 17.78 -16.86 7.44
CA CYS A 60 16.72 -17.81 7.06
C CYS A 60 15.87 -17.36 5.87
N ASN A 61 16.11 -16.16 5.33
CA ASN A 61 15.38 -15.58 4.21
C ASN A 61 13.85 -15.50 4.39
N LYS A 62 13.34 -15.61 5.63
CA LYS A 62 11.92 -15.41 5.96
C LYS A 62 11.63 -13.93 6.24
N VAL A 63 10.38 -13.54 6.00
CA VAL A 63 9.88 -12.18 6.29
C VAL A 63 9.89 -11.94 7.80
N MET A 64 10.40 -10.78 8.22
CA MET A 64 10.40 -10.42 9.65
C MET A 64 9.09 -9.75 10.03
N THR A 65 8.69 -9.92 11.29
CA THR A 65 7.46 -9.35 11.84
C THR A 65 7.76 -8.10 12.65
N GLY A 66 6.95 -7.05 12.50
CA GLY A 66 7.05 -5.84 13.31
C GLY A 66 6.70 -6.10 14.78
N THR A 67 7.55 -5.65 15.69
CA THR A 67 7.34 -5.68 17.14
C THR A 67 7.66 -4.31 17.73
N SER A 68 7.01 -3.93 18.84
CA SER A 68 7.23 -2.63 19.47
C SER A 68 7.64 -2.79 20.92
N GLY A 69 8.58 -1.95 21.37
CA GLY A 69 8.95 -1.82 22.78
C GLY A 69 8.53 -0.46 23.33
N LYS A 70 7.93 -0.43 24.51
CA LYS A 70 7.59 0.82 25.21
C LYS A 70 8.77 1.23 26.10
N GLY A 71 9.40 2.36 25.79
CA GLY A 71 10.34 3.02 26.68
C GLY A 71 9.63 4.00 27.63
N ARG A 72 10.41 4.72 28.44
CA ARG A 72 9.89 5.73 29.37
C ARG A 72 9.10 6.84 28.65
N ASN A 73 9.64 7.38 27.56
CA ASN A 73 9.05 8.54 26.85
C ASN A 73 8.69 8.28 25.38
N LYS A 74 9.09 7.14 24.80
CA LYS A 74 8.82 6.83 23.39
C LYS A 74 8.59 5.34 23.13
N ILE A 75 7.86 5.04 22.06
CA ILE A 75 7.66 3.68 21.55
C ILE A 75 8.70 3.44 20.44
N TYR A 76 9.45 2.36 20.59
CA TYR A 76 10.42 1.91 19.61
C TYR A 76 9.80 0.82 18.73
N TYR A 77 10.12 0.85 17.44
CA TYR A 77 9.67 -0.15 16.46
C TYR A 77 10.84 -0.99 16.00
N TYR A 78 10.67 -2.30 16.05
CA TYR A 78 11.64 -3.32 15.70
C TYR A 78 11.05 -4.28 14.69
N TYR A 79 11.92 -5.00 13.99
CA TYR A 79 11.56 -6.14 13.17
C TYR A 79 12.26 -7.37 13.75
N GLN A 80 11.49 -8.42 14.02
CA GLN A 80 11.97 -9.67 14.61
C GLN A 80 11.82 -10.82 13.62
N CYS A 81 12.89 -11.60 13.47
CA CYS A 81 12.85 -12.88 12.78
C CYS A 81 12.29 -13.94 13.73
N LYS A 82 11.24 -14.65 13.34
CA LYS A 82 10.64 -15.71 14.18
C LYS A 82 11.51 -16.97 14.30
N GLU A 83 12.33 -17.23 13.29
CA GLU A 83 13.18 -18.44 13.25
C GLU A 83 14.49 -18.22 14.00
N CYS A 84 15.18 -17.12 13.71
CA CYS A 84 16.51 -16.84 14.27
C CYS A 84 16.44 -16.02 15.57
N ASN A 85 15.23 -15.64 16.00
CA ASN A 85 14.93 -14.76 17.14
C ASN A 85 15.64 -13.38 17.16
N GLY A 86 16.40 -13.06 16.11
CA GLY A 86 17.14 -11.82 16.01
C GLY A 86 16.26 -10.62 15.67
N LYS A 87 16.68 -9.42 16.11
CA LYS A 87 15.91 -8.18 16.03
C LYS A 87 16.74 -7.05 15.44
N ILE A 88 16.10 -6.16 14.68
CA ILE A 88 16.69 -4.93 14.15
C ILE A 88 15.73 -3.74 14.38
N SER A 89 16.27 -2.56 14.68
CA SER A 89 15.47 -1.34 14.87
C SER A 89 15.03 -0.72 13.55
N GLN A 90 13.83 -0.16 13.51
CA GLN A 90 13.37 0.66 12.39
C GLN A 90 14.24 1.91 12.18
N GLU A 91 14.77 2.50 13.27
CA GLU A 91 15.65 3.69 13.21
C GLU A 91 16.97 3.35 12.50
N GLN A 92 17.60 2.21 12.83
CA GLN A 92 18.84 1.76 12.18
C GLN A 92 18.66 1.55 10.66
N ILE A 93 17.50 1.05 10.24
CA ILE A 93 17.20 0.87 8.83
C ILE A 93 17.02 2.23 8.15
N ASN A 94 16.34 3.19 8.81
CA ASN A 94 16.20 4.55 8.27
C ASN A 94 17.54 5.25 8.06
N GLU A 95 18.50 5.07 8.98
CA GLU A 95 19.84 5.66 8.88
C GLU A 95 20.63 5.12 7.69
N VAL A 96 20.65 3.79 7.50
CA VAL A 96 21.31 3.17 6.34
C VAL A 96 20.66 3.60 5.03
N ILE A 97 19.33 3.74 5.05
CA ILE A 97 18.55 4.15 3.90
C ILE A 97 18.74 5.65 3.58
N SER A 98 18.97 6.50 4.59
CA SER A 98 19.32 7.92 4.39
C SER A 98 20.77 8.09 3.89
N THR A 99 21.73 7.36 4.47
CA THR A 99 23.16 7.47 4.15
C THR A 99 23.55 6.90 2.79
N LYS A 100 22.88 5.83 2.33
CA LYS A 100 22.98 5.37 0.93
C LYS A 100 22.28 6.40 0.05
N LYS A 101 22.96 7.53 -0.23
CA LYS A 101 22.55 8.60 -1.16
C LYS A 101 21.85 7.95 -2.34
N TYR A 102 20.53 8.08 -2.38
CA TYR A 102 19.70 7.41 -3.36
C TYR A 102 20.15 7.87 -4.75
N ARG A 103 20.79 6.97 -5.49
CA ARG A 103 21.11 7.23 -6.90
C ARG A 103 19.79 7.52 -7.62
N MET A 104 19.74 8.72 -8.17
CA MET A 104 18.56 9.34 -8.73
C MET A 104 18.18 8.67 -10.05
N ILE A 105 16.90 8.40 -10.24
CA ILE A 105 16.29 8.45 -11.58
C ILE A 105 15.53 9.77 -11.61
N LYS A 106 16.17 10.83 -12.13
CA LYS A 106 15.53 12.16 -12.30
C LYS A 106 14.51 12.14 -13.45
N ASP A 107 14.76 11.37 -14.50
CA ASP A 107 13.95 11.42 -15.72
C ASP A 107 12.62 10.65 -15.61
N GLY A 108 12.62 9.46 -14.97
CA GLY A 108 11.40 8.69 -14.72
C GLY A 108 10.44 9.35 -13.70
N GLN A 109 10.96 10.16 -12.78
CA GLN A 109 10.15 10.83 -11.75
C GLN A 109 9.28 11.94 -12.33
N LYS A 110 9.81 12.74 -13.27
CA LYS A 110 9.02 13.80 -13.94
C LYS A 110 7.87 13.22 -14.74
N ALA A 111 8.10 12.11 -15.45
CA ALA A 111 7.06 11.39 -16.17
C ALA A 111 5.98 10.85 -15.21
N GLU A 112 6.39 10.25 -14.08
CA GLU A 112 5.47 9.73 -13.07
C GLU A 112 4.63 10.84 -12.40
N ILE A 113 5.23 11.99 -12.09
CA ILE A 113 4.52 13.17 -11.57
C ILE A 113 3.47 13.64 -12.59
N LYS A 114 3.84 13.73 -13.87
CA LYS A 114 2.94 14.14 -14.95
C LYS A 114 1.73 13.20 -15.07
N GLU A 115 1.95 11.90 -14.98
CA GLU A 115 0.86 10.91 -15.00
C GLU A 115 -0.03 10.98 -13.75
N ILE A 116 0.55 11.22 -12.58
CA ILE A 116 -0.22 11.45 -11.34
C ILE A 116 -1.08 12.72 -11.48
N ASP A 117 -0.53 13.80 -12.03
CA ASP A 117 -1.25 15.07 -12.22
C ASP A 117 -2.41 14.92 -13.21
N LYS A 118 -2.23 14.18 -14.31
CA LYS A 118 -3.34 13.83 -15.22
C LYS A 118 -4.46 13.08 -14.50
N LYS A 119 -4.12 12.06 -13.69
CA LYS A 119 -5.10 11.28 -12.93
C LYS A 119 -5.84 12.14 -11.91
N ARG A 120 -5.11 12.95 -11.14
CA ARG A 120 -5.69 13.92 -10.19
C ARG A 120 -6.66 14.87 -10.87
N TYR A 121 -6.28 15.42 -12.02
CA TYR A 121 -7.15 16.32 -12.79
C TYR A 121 -8.46 15.63 -13.18
N SER A 122 -8.38 14.40 -13.70
CA SER A 122 -9.56 13.63 -14.08
C SER A 122 -10.49 13.30 -12.91
N LEU A 123 -9.92 12.95 -11.74
CA LEU A 123 -10.66 12.65 -10.52
C LEU A 123 -11.32 13.91 -9.94
N ASN A 124 -10.59 15.02 -9.86
CA ASN A 124 -11.14 16.31 -9.43
C ASN A 124 -12.32 16.73 -10.30
N ARG A 125 -12.23 16.55 -11.63
CA ARG A 125 -13.34 16.82 -12.54
C ARG A 125 -14.55 15.91 -12.27
N ARG A 126 -14.32 14.61 -12.05
CA ARG A 126 -15.39 13.67 -11.69
C ARG A 126 -16.07 14.03 -10.37
N ILE A 127 -15.28 14.36 -9.34
CA ILE A 127 -15.76 14.81 -8.03
C ILE A 127 -16.61 16.08 -8.18
N LYS A 128 -16.13 17.06 -8.94
CA LYS A 128 -16.89 18.30 -9.23
C LYS A 128 -18.24 18.00 -9.88
N ASN A 129 -18.24 17.20 -10.95
CA ASN A 129 -19.46 16.82 -11.66
C ASN A 129 -20.44 16.04 -10.76
N LEU A 130 -19.92 15.19 -9.86
CA LEU A 130 -20.75 14.44 -8.92
C LEU A 130 -21.41 15.37 -7.89
N ARG A 131 -20.65 16.34 -7.36
CA ARG A 131 -21.16 17.38 -6.44
C ARG A 131 -22.23 18.24 -7.11
N GLU A 132 -22.03 18.63 -8.36
CA GLU A 132 -23.05 19.36 -9.15
C GLU A 132 -24.32 18.53 -9.34
N ARG A 133 -24.20 17.24 -9.70
CA ARG A 133 -25.36 16.34 -9.84
C ARG A 133 -26.15 16.20 -8.54
N TYR A 134 -25.47 16.15 -7.40
CA TYR A 134 -26.10 16.14 -6.08
C TYR A 134 -26.83 17.47 -5.80
N LEU A 135 -26.18 18.61 -6.08
CA LEU A 135 -26.78 19.94 -5.89
C LEU A 135 -28.07 20.12 -6.71
N TYR A 136 -28.07 19.65 -7.97
CA TYR A 136 -29.25 19.64 -8.84
C TYR A 136 -30.25 18.51 -8.54
N LYS A 137 -30.10 17.81 -7.40
CA LYS A 137 -30.95 16.70 -6.94
C LYS A 137 -31.13 15.57 -7.97
N LYS A 138 -30.15 15.38 -8.87
CA LYS A 138 -30.15 14.33 -9.90
C LYS A 138 -29.73 12.96 -9.36
N ILE A 139 -29.23 12.90 -8.12
CA ILE A 139 -28.79 11.69 -7.42
C ILE A 139 -29.18 11.81 -5.95
N THR A 140 -29.42 10.67 -5.30
CA THR A 140 -29.74 10.62 -3.87
C THR A 140 -28.50 10.77 -3.01
N GLU A 141 -28.69 11.12 -1.74
CA GLU A 141 -27.59 11.24 -0.76
C GLU A 141 -26.82 9.93 -0.60
N ARG A 142 -27.51 8.78 -0.55
CA ARG A 142 -26.85 7.46 -0.45
C ARG A 142 -25.97 7.18 -1.66
N GLU A 143 -26.47 7.45 -2.86
CA GLU A 143 -25.70 7.28 -4.09
C GLU A 143 -24.50 8.22 -4.13
N PHE A 144 -24.70 9.49 -3.75
CA PHE A 144 -23.63 10.47 -3.65
C PHE A 144 -22.52 9.99 -2.71
N CYS A 145 -22.85 9.59 -1.48
CA CYS A 145 -21.88 9.06 -0.51
C CYS A 145 -21.13 7.83 -1.05
N SER A 146 -21.84 6.89 -1.68
CA SER A 146 -21.22 5.67 -2.23
C SER A 146 -20.20 5.95 -3.34
N LEU A 147 -20.39 7.04 -4.09
CA LEU A 147 -19.56 7.42 -5.23
C LEU A 147 -18.45 8.41 -4.84
N ILE A 148 -18.70 9.35 -3.93
CA ILE A 148 -17.75 10.40 -3.56
C ILE A 148 -16.60 9.87 -2.69
N ILE A 149 -16.90 9.02 -1.71
CA ILE A 149 -15.92 8.46 -0.75
C ILE A 149 -14.76 7.76 -1.47
N PRO A 150 -14.99 6.77 -2.38
CA PRO A 150 -13.87 6.10 -3.04
C PRO A 150 -13.06 7.04 -3.95
N LEU A 151 -13.70 8.05 -4.55
CA LEU A 151 -13.00 9.04 -5.39
C LEU A 151 -12.10 9.96 -4.56
N GLU A 152 -12.56 10.40 -3.40
CA GLU A 152 -11.78 11.21 -2.46
C GLU A 152 -10.62 10.41 -1.85
N ASP A 153 -10.85 9.15 -1.48
CA ASP A 153 -9.80 8.24 -1.00
C ASP A 153 -8.70 8.02 -2.07
N GLU A 154 -9.09 7.82 -3.33
CA GLU A 154 -8.16 7.66 -4.44
C GLU A 154 -7.36 8.95 -4.69
N LEU A 155 -8.04 10.10 -4.67
CA LEU A 155 -7.41 11.41 -4.81
C LEU A 155 -6.37 11.65 -3.70
N ASP A 156 -6.69 11.30 -2.46
CA ASP A 156 -5.78 11.42 -1.32
C ASP A 156 -4.54 10.53 -1.46
N CYS A 157 -4.72 9.31 -1.94
CA CYS A 157 -3.60 8.42 -2.24
C CYS A 157 -2.68 9.01 -3.31
N LEU A 158 -3.24 9.58 -4.38
CA LEU A 158 -2.47 10.26 -5.43
C LEU A 158 -1.80 11.53 -4.92
N ASN A 159 -2.46 12.30 -4.04
CA ASN A 159 -1.92 13.50 -3.44
C ASN A 159 -0.68 13.21 -2.61
N LEU A 160 -0.72 12.16 -1.80
CA LEU A 160 0.42 11.69 -1.02
C LEU A 160 1.56 11.23 -1.91
N LYS A 161 1.26 10.44 -2.95
CA LYS A 161 2.27 9.95 -3.90
C LYS A 161 2.99 11.12 -4.60
N ARG A 162 2.25 12.12 -5.08
CA ARG A 162 2.80 13.32 -5.70
C ARG A 162 3.68 14.12 -4.74
N LYS A 163 3.21 14.35 -3.50
CA LYS A 163 3.94 15.12 -2.48
C LYS A 163 5.27 14.46 -2.15
N VAL A 164 5.30 13.14 -2.03
CA VAL A 164 6.53 12.36 -1.84
C VAL A 164 7.48 12.58 -3.02
N LEU A 165 7.00 12.42 -4.26
CA LEU A 165 7.85 12.59 -5.45
C LEU A 165 8.43 14.02 -5.56
N ILE A 166 7.63 15.06 -5.30
CA ILE A 166 8.08 16.47 -5.35
C ILE A 166 9.10 16.79 -4.25
N LYS A 167 8.86 16.32 -3.02
CA LYS A 167 9.80 16.56 -1.91
C LYS A 167 11.18 15.99 -2.20
N MET A 168 11.23 14.92 -2.98
CA MET A 168 12.48 14.26 -3.36
C MET A 168 13.21 14.93 -4.52
N ASP A 169 12.51 15.66 -5.38
CA ASP A 169 13.14 16.51 -6.41
C ASP A 169 13.93 17.65 -5.75
N ASN A 170 13.48 18.11 -4.58
CA ASN A 170 14.08 19.17 -3.77
C ASN A 170 15.16 18.67 -2.77
N ASP A 171 15.65 17.43 -2.92
CA ASP A 171 16.70 16.85 -2.06
C ASP A 171 16.36 16.84 -0.55
N ILE A 172 15.07 16.77 -0.22
CA ILE A 172 14.61 16.76 1.18
C ILE A 172 15.00 15.43 1.84
N ASP A 173 15.75 15.52 2.95
CA ASP A 173 16.24 14.40 3.74
C ASP A 173 15.11 13.41 4.08
N PHE A 174 15.31 12.12 3.77
CA PHE A 174 14.40 11.03 4.07
C PHE A 174 13.96 11.03 5.55
N LEU A 175 14.84 11.44 6.46
CA LEU A 175 14.55 11.50 7.89
C LEU A 175 13.45 12.51 8.22
N SER A 176 13.31 13.59 7.45
CA SER A 176 12.30 14.63 7.66
C SER A 176 10.88 14.24 7.24
N LEU A 177 10.72 13.15 6.48
CA LEU A 177 9.41 12.69 6.02
C LEU A 177 8.56 12.08 7.16
N SER A 178 7.24 12.29 7.10
CA SER A 178 6.31 11.63 8.02
C SER A 178 6.32 10.11 7.83
N VAL A 179 5.92 9.35 8.85
CA VAL A 179 5.94 7.87 8.82
C VAL A 179 5.10 7.32 7.65
N ARG A 180 3.96 7.95 7.35
CA ARG A 180 3.10 7.57 6.23
C ARG A 180 3.76 7.83 4.87
N GLU A 181 4.43 8.97 4.72
CA GLU A 181 5.21 9.32 3.52
C GLU A 181 6.38 8.34 3.32
N LYS A 182 7.14 8.04 4.38
CA LYS A 182 8.23 7.04 4.37
C LYS A 182 7.74 5.67 3.91
N LYS A 183 6.64 5.17 4.50
CA LYS A 183 6.07 3.86 4.12
C LYS A 183 5.64 3.84 2.66
N SER A 184 4.93 4.87 2.19
CA SER A 184 4.50 4.96 0.79
C SER A 184 5.69 4.97 -0.18
N TYR A 185 6.75 5.72 0.17
CA TYR A 185 7.96 5.84 -0.63
C TYR A 185 8.72 4.52 -0.74
N ILE A 186 8.97 3.89 0.40
CA ILE A 186 9.73 2.64 0.48
C ILE A 186 9.01 1.54 -0.31
N HIS A 187 7.68 1.40 -0.12
CA HIS A 187 6.91 0.38 -0.81
C HIS A 187 6.73 0.63 -2.31
N SER A 188 6.89 1.87 -2.79
CA SER A 188 6.83 2.15 -4.24
C SER A 188 8.11 1.76 -4.96
N ARG A 189 9.28 1.86 -4.29
CA ARG A 189 10.59 1.66 -4.94
C ARG A 189 11.36 0.43 -4.50
N ILE A 190 11.17 -0.04 -3.27
CA ILE A 190 11.91 -1.17 -2.73
C ILE A 190 11.04 -2.42 -2.81
N ARG A 191 11.61 -3.49 -3.37
CA ARG A 191 11.00 -4.81 -3.43
C ARG A 191 11.32 -5.62 -2.19
N LYS A 192 12.58 -5.59 -1.76
CA LYS A 192 13.09 -6.44 -0.69
C LYS A 192 14.28 -5.80 0.01
N ILE A 193 14.30 -5.83 1.34
CA ILE A 193 15.40 -5.43 2.19
C ILE A 193 15.88 -6.67 2.93
N THR A 194 17.16 -6.99 2.82
CA THR A 194 17.78 -8.12 3.52
C THR A 194 18.64 -7.58 4.66
N VAL A 195 18.33 -8.02 5.88
CA VAL A 195 18.98 -7.53 7.10
C VAL A 195 19.69 -8.67 7.84
N ASP A 196 20.89 -8.38 8.31
CA ASP A 196 21.61 -9.24 9.22
C ASP A 196 21.16 -8.97 10.65
N THR A 197 20.60 -9.98 11.30
CA THR A 197 20.11 -9.87 12.67
C THR A 197 21.20 -9.98 13.72
N VAL A 198 22.37 -10.54 13.38
CA VAL A 198 23.50 -10.69 14.30
C VAL A 198 24.25 -9.36 14.38
N ASN A 199 24.66 -8.84 13.22
CA ASN A 199 25.37 -7.57 13.11
C ASN A 199 24.43 -6.35 13.15
N LYS A 200 23.11 -6.56 13.20
CA LYS A 200 22.06 -5.52 13.18
C LYS A 200 22.24 -4.51 12.04
N ALA A 201 22.62 -5.00 10.86
CA ALA A 201 22.98 -4.18 9.71
C ALA A 201 22.16 -4.56 8.46
N VAL A 202 21.90 -3.60 7.59
CA VAL A 202 21.24 -3.84 6.30
C VAL A 202 22.28 -4.35 5.29
N LYS A 203 22.17 -5.61 4.87
CA LYS A 203 23.09 -6.24 3.90
C LYS A 203 22.78 -5.83 2.47
N ASN A 204 21.53 -5.98 2.04
CA ASN A 204 21.15 -5.78 0.65
C ASN A 204 19.77 -5.12 0.52
N ILE A 205 19.60 -4.27 -0.49
CA ILE A 205 18.34 -3.62 -0.85
C ILE A 205 18.10 -3.88 -2.33
N VAL A 206 17.03 -4.62 -2.63
CA VAL A 206 16.57 -4.90 -3.99
C VAL A 206 15.47 -3.90 -4.33
N TYR A 207 15.73 -3.09 -5.35
CA TYR A 207 14.77 -2.13 -5.89
C TYR A 207 13.78 -2.84 -6.84
N LYS A 208 12.61 -2.25 -7.02
CA LYS A 208 11.67 -2.68 -8.05
C LYS A 208 12.20 -2.18 -9.39
N ASP A 209 12.25 -3.07 -10.38
CA ASP A 209 12.53 -2.68 -11.75
C ASP A 209 11.44 -1.69 -12.19
N ILE A 210 11.85 -0.45 -12.46
CA ILE A 210 11.01 0.51 -13.16
C ILE A 210 11.10 0.08 -14.61
N GLY A 211 10.13 -0.73 -15.03
CA GLY A 211 10.07 -1.22 -16.41
C GLY A 211 10.17 -0.07 -17.40
N ASN A 212 11.00 -0.31 -18.44
CA ASN A 212 11.02 0.43 -19.70
C ASN A 212 9.61 0.70 -20.24
#